data_AF-A0A7X9KH08-F1
#
_entry.id   AF-A0A7X9KH08-F1
#
_cell.length_a   1.000
_cell.length_b   1.000
_cell.length_c   1.000
_cell.angle_alpha   90.00
_cell.angle_beta   90.00
_cell.angle_gamma   90.00
#
_symmetry.space_group_name_H-M   'P 1'
#
loop_
_entity.id
_entity.type
_entity.pdbx_description
1 polymer ?
#
loop_
_entity_poly.entity_id
_entity_poly.type
_entity_poly.pdbx_seq_one_letter_code
_entity_poly.pdbx_strand_id
1 'polypeptide(L)'
;VHVHPIGEPGYLARHVLPNVAIGAELGERSVHDVSIIVPVNLIVGDTEAERAADRELLRGMLSFYGSTPNYAFIWDDAGYEGTTARIREHQKAGDVLGMAAQITDDHLATFCTESSWDDLAHTLVDKYRGLATRLVFYNAAMGRPETMHERLERFGEVARRIGVLTEPPQP
;
A
#
# COMPACT_ATOMS: atom_id res chain seq x y z
N VAL A 1 -11.40 -9.71 -5.79
CA VAL A 1 -11.42 -9.10 -4.44
C VAL A 1 -10.59 -7.83 -4.47
N HIS A 2 -11.14 -6.72 -3.95
CA HIS A 2 -10.42 -5.46 -3.82
C HIS A 2 -10.03 -5.26 -2.36
N VAL A 3 -8.74 -5.06 -2.10
CA VAL A 3 -8.19 -4.90 -0.75
C VAL A 3 -8.19 -3.42 -0.36
N HIS A 4 -8.32 -3.12 0.93
CA HIS A 4 -8.17 -1.75 1.42
C HIS A 4 -6.70 -1.28 1.31
N PRO A 5 -6.43 0.01 1.05
CA PRO A 5 -5.08 0.58 0.95
C PRO A 5 -4.16 0.44 2.17
N ILE A 6 -4.65 -0.09 3.30
CA ILE A 6 -3.83 -0.36 4.49
C ILE A 6 -3.56 -1.87 4.67
N GLY A 7 -3.94 -2.69 3.69
CA GLY A 7 -3.63 -4.13 3.67
C GLY A 7 -2.18 -4.38 3.26
N GLU A 8 -1.28 -4.34 4.24
CA GLU A 8 0.16 -4.64 4.05
C GLU A 8 0.37 -6.10 3.59
N PRO A 9 1.51 -6.44 2.94
CA PRO A 9 1.75 -7.77 2.36
C PRO A 9 1.52 -8.95 3.32
N GLY A 10 1.87 -8.81 4.58
CA GLY A 10 1.62 -9.79 5.62
C GLY A 10 0.11 -10.02 5.86
N TYR A 11 -0.71 -8.98 5.88
CA TYR A 11 -2.17 -9.11 5.95
C TYR A 11 -2.73 -9.84 4.73
N LEU A 12 -2.19 -9.59 3.54
CA LEU A 12 -2.58 -10.34 2.33
C LEU A 12 -2.32 -11.84 2.52
N ALA A 13 -1.12 -12.19 2.97
CA ALA A 13 -0.71 -13.58 3.18
C ALA A 13 -1.48 -14.27 4.33
N ARG A 14 -1.67 -13.57 5.45
CA ARG A 14 -2.33 -14.11 6.65
C ARG A 14 -3.84 -14.27 6.47
N HIS A 15 -4.49 -13.33 5.75
CA HIS A 15 -5.95 -13.25 5.75
C HIS A 15 -6.56 -13.26 4.36
N VAL A 16 -6.05 -12.46 3.42
CA VAL A 16 -6.72 -12.33 2.11
C VAL A 16 -6.61 -13.62 1.30
N LEU A 17 -5.39 -14.15 1.12
CA LEU A 17 -5.20 -15.35 0.29
C LEU A 17 -5.93 -16.58 0.87
N PRO A 18 -5.84 -16.89 2.18
CA PRO A 18 -6.52 -18.06 2.73
C PRO A 18 -8.04 -17.95 2.61
N ASN A 19 -8.62 -16.78 2.89
CA ASN A 19 -10.07 -16.60 2.78
C ASN A 19 -10.55 -16.60 1.33
N VAL A 20 -9.75 -16.11 0.39
CA VAL A 20 -10.05 -16.22 -1.05
C VAL A 20 -10.03 -17.68 -1.49
N ALA A 21 -9.08 -18.49 -1.02
CA ALA A 21 -9.01 -19.92 -1.33
C ALA A 21 -10.24 -20.67 -0.81
N ILE A 22 -10.62 -20.45 0.46
CA ILE A 22 -11.83 -21.03 1.06
C ILE A 22 -13.08 -20.64 0.26
N GLY A 23 -13.21 -19.35 -0.08
CA GLY A 23 -14.34 -18.85 -0.86
C GLY A 23 -14.38 -19.37 -2.30
N ALA A 24 -13.22 -19.66 -2.91
CA ALA A 24 -13.13 -20.27 -4.23
C ALA A 24 -13.56 -21.74 -4.20
N GLU A 25 -13.11 -22.50 -3.20
CA GLU A 25 -13.49 -23.90 -2.98
C GLU A 25 -15.00 -24.04 -2.75
N LEU A 26 -15.57 -23.25 -1.82
CA LEU A 26 -17.01 -23.23 -1.57
C LEU A 26 -17.84 -22.82 -2.80
N GLY A 27 -17.25 -22.04 -3.69
CA GLY A 27 -17.84 -21.60 -4.95
C GLY A 27 -17.55 -22.52 -6.14
N GLU A 28 -16.96 -23.70 -5.91
CA GLU A 28 -16.60 -24.69 -6.93
C GLU A 28 -15.80 -24.09 -8.10
N ARG A 29 -14.89 -23.16 -7.82
CA ARG A 29 -14.03 -22.50 -8.82
C ARG A 29 -12.56 -22.51 -8.44
N SER A 30 -11.69 -22.29 -9.42
CA SER A 30 -10.26 -22.17 -9.15
C SER A 30 -9.95 -20.86 -8.42
N VAL A 31 -9.00 -20.89 -7.48
CA VAL A 31 -8.46 -19.67 -6.86
C VAL A 31 -7.83 -18.74 -7.91
N HIS A 32 -7.32 -19.31 -9.00
CA HIS A 32 -6.74 -18.56 -10.13
C HIS A 32 -7.80 -17.78 -10.94
N ASP A 33 -9.09 -18.09 -10.78
CA ASP A 33 -10.18 -17.33 -11.40
C ASP A 33 -10.51 -16.05 -10.61
N VAL A 34 -9.92 -15.87 -9.41
CA VAL A 34 -10.17 -14.72 -8.54
C VAL A 34 -9.01 -13.73 -8.60
N SER A 35 -9.25 -12.57 -9.21
CA SER A 35 -8.27 -11.48 -9.17
C SER A 35 -8.21 -10.81 -7.81
N ILE A 36 -7.00 -10.63 -7.28
CA ILE A 36 -6.73 -9.86 -6.06
C ILE A 36 -6.14 -8.51 -6.46
N ILE A 37 -6.89 -7.45 -6.19
CA ILE A 37 -6.55 -6.08 -6.57
C ILE A 37 -6.09 -5.35 -5.31
N VAL A 38 -4.84 -4.91 -5.30
CA VAL A 38 -4.18 -4.33 -4.13
C VAL A 38 -3.80 -2.88 -4.41
N PRO A 39 -4.41 -1.91 -3.72
CA PRO A 39 -3.89 -0.55 -3.67
C PRO A 39 -2.58 -0.52 -2.90
N VAL A 40 -1.53 -0.01 -3.52
CA VAL A 40 -0.19 0.12 -2.94
C VAL A 40 0.13 1.59 -2.69
N ASN A 41 0.69 1.88 -1.52
CA ASN A 41 1.15 3.22 -1.14
C ASN A 41 2.62 3.36 -1.51
N LEU A 42 2.97 4.43 -2.21
CA LEU A 42 4.26 4.58 -2.87
C LEU A 42 4.98 5.82 -2.35
N ILE A 43 6.22 5.63 -1.90
CA ILE A 43 7.16 6.71 -1.59
C ILE A 43 8.19 6.68 -2.73
N VAL A 44 8.02 7.53 -3.74
CA VAL A 44 8.83 7.44 -4.97
C VAL A 44 9.38 8.77 -5.42
N GLY A 45 10.68 8.77 -5.69
CA GLY A 45 11.43 9.93 -6.16
C GLY A 45 12.89 9.58 -6.40
N ASP A 46 13.53 10.32 -7.30
CA ASP A 46 14.96 10.18 -7.57
C ASP A 46 15.77 10.98 -6.53
N THR A 47 15.13 11.94 -5.88
CA THR A 47 15.70 12.76 -4.81
C THR A 47 15.10 12.46 -3.45
N GLU A 48 15.86 12.75 -2.39
CA GLU A 48 15.36 12.63 -1.02
C GLU A 48 14.21 13.60 -0.73
N ALA A 49 14.23 14.79 -1.33
CA ALA A 49 13.16 15.78 -1.17
C ALA A 49 11.81 15.25 -1.69
N GLU A 50 11.82 14.56 -2.83
CA GLU A 50 10.61 13.92 -3.35
C GLU A 50 10.14 12.79 -2.44
N ARG A 51 11.03 11.91 -1.98
CA ARG A 51 10.63 10.81 -1.09
C ARG A 51 10.12 11.33 0.25
N ALA A 52 10.78 12.34 0.84
CA ALA A 52 10.33 12.98 2.08
C ALA A 52 8.91 13.56 1.95
N ALA A 53 8.58 14.22 0.84
CA ALA A 53 7.23 14.72 0.62
C ALA A 53 6.18 13.61 0.52
N ASP A 54 6.51 12.47 -0.11
CA ASP A 54 5.60 11.32 -0.15
C ASP A 54 5.46 10.65 1.24
N ARG A 55 6.52 10.60 2.06
CA ARG A 55 6.44 10.12 3.45
C ARG A 55 5.47 10.96 4.26
N GLU A 56 5.57 12.28 4.21
CA GLU A 56 4.67 13.16 4.98
C GLU A 56 3.21 13.07 4.52
N LEU A 57 2.97 12.99 3.20
CA LEU A 57 1.65 12.72 2.65
C LEU A 57 1.07 11.41 3.22
N LEU A 58 1.87 10.35 3.24
CA LEU A 58 1.45 9.03 3.68
C LEU A 58 1.30 8.93 5.20
N ARG A 59 2.08 9.65 6.00
CA ARG A 59 1.81 9.79 7.45
C ARG A 59 0.45 10.40 7.72
N GLY A 60 0.10 11.47 6.99
CA GLY A 60 -1.22 12.08 7.06
C GLY A 60 -2.33 11.08 6.72
N MET A 61 -2.22 10.42 5.57
CA MET A 61 -3.22 9.44 5.12
C MET A 61 -3.34 8.22 6.05
N LEU A 62 -2.22 7.62 6.47
CA LEU A 62 -2.21 6.47 7.36
C LEU A 62 -2.73 6.82 8.75
N SER A 63 -2.42 8.00 9.28
CA SER A 63 -2.98 8.45 10.57
C SER A 63 -4.49 8.67 10.48
N PHE A 64 -5.00 9.17 9.35
CA PHE A 64 -6.43 9.31 9.13
C PHE A 64 -7.14 7.94 9.19
N TYR A 65 -6.65 6.95 8.45
CA TYR A 65 -7.20 5.59 8.53
C TYR A 65 -7.00 4.97 9.92
N GLY A 66 -5.81 5.14 10.50
CA GLY A 66 -5.46 4.62 11.82
C GLY A 66 -6.30 5.19 12.96
N SER A 67 -6.97 6.33 12.76
CA SER A 67 -7.91 6.91 13.73
C SER A 67 -9.24 6.16 13.84
N THR A 68 -9.56 5.30 12.86
CA THR A 68 -10.82 4.55 12.80
C THR A 68 -10.72 3.27 13.65
N PRO A 69 -11.53 3.12 14.73
CA PRO A 69 -11.42 1.97 15.64
C PRO A 69 -11.53 0.61 14.96
N ASN A 70 -12.38 0.50 13.92
CA ASN A 70 -12.56 -0.74 13.18
C ASN A 70 -11.34 -1.16 12.34
N TYR A 71 -10.33 -0.30 12.20
CA TYR A 71 -9.06 -0.63 11.53
C TYR A 71 -7.93 -0.91 12.52
N ALA A 72 -8.17 -0.88 13.84
CA ALA A 72 -7.12 -1.10 14.83
C ALA A 72 -6.35 -2.42 14.62
N PHE A 73 -7.09 -3.49 14.30
CA PHE A 73 -6.54 -4.83 14.09
C PHE A 73 -5.42 -4.87 13.03
N ILE A 74 -5.44 -3.98 12.04
CA ILE A 74 -4.44 -4.02 10.95
C ILE A 74 -3.05 -3.62 11.47
N TRP A 75 -2.99 -2.73 12.45
CA TRP A 75 -1.75 -2.30 13.09
C TRP A 75 -1.26 -3.38 14.04
N ASP A 76 -2.17 -3.91 14.85
CA ASP A 76 -1.88 -4.96 15.82
C ASP A 76 -1.35 -6.22 15.11
N ASP A 77 -2.00 -6.67 14.04
CA ASP A 77 -1.55 -7.81 13.21
C ASP A 77 -0.18 -7.60 12.56
N ALA A 78 0.21 -6.35 12.34
CA ALA A 78 1.51 -5.97 11.81
C ALA A 78 2.57 -5.75 12.92
N GLY A 79 2.20 -5.92 14.20
CA GLY A 79 3.09 -5.77 15.36
C GLY A 79 3.21 -4.33 15.89
N TYR A 80 2.22 -3.47 15.60
CA TYR A 80 2.18 -2.07 16.01
C TYR A 80 1.02 -1.79 16.96
N GLU A 81 0.93 -2.56 18.05
CA GLU A 81 -0.17 -2.48 18.98
C GLU A 81 -0.34 -1.07 19.58
N GLY A 82 -1.59 -0.67 19.77
CA GLY A 82 -1.96 0.61 20.38
C GLY A 82 -1.78 1.83 19.48
N THR A 83 -1.37 1.65 18.21
CA THR A 83 -1.22 2.76 17.23
C THR A 83 -2.51 3.57 17.08
N THR A 84 -3.65 2.90 16.91
CA THR A 84 -4.96 3.56 16.85
C THR A 84 -5.29 4.33 18.12
N ALA A 85 -4.93 3.82 19.30
CA ALA A 85 -5.20 4.53 20.56
C ALA A 85 -4.41 5.85 20.62
N ARG A 86 -3.10 5.82 20.31
CA ARG A 86 -2.23 7.01 20.28
C ARG A 86 -2.71 8.05 19.27
N ILE A 87 -3.05 7.62 18.04
CA ILE A 87 -3.60 8.53 17.02
C ILE A 87 -4.90 9.21 17.51
N ARG A 88 -5.78 8.44 18.16
CA ARG A 88 -7.09 8.94 18.61
C ARG A 88 -6.99 9.95 19.76
N GLU A 89 -5.93 9.90 20.57
CA GLU A 89 -5.68 10.94 21.58
C GLU A 89 -5.49 12.31 20.91
N HIS A 90 -4.66 12.38 19.87
CA HIS A 90 -4.47 13.59 19.08
C HIS A 90 -5.72 13.99 18.29
N GLN A 91 -6.44 13.02 17.71
CA GLN A 91 -7.69 13.29 16.98
C GLN A 91 -8.73 13.98 17.87
N LYS A 92 -8.91 13.52 19.11
CA LYS A 92 -9.84 14.14 20.07
C LYS A 92 -9.44 15.57 20.43
N ALA A 93 -8.14 15.88 20.39
CA ALA A 93 -7.61 17.22 20.61
C ALA A 93 -7.64 18.10 19.34
N GLY A 94 -8.06 17.57 18.19
CA GLY A 94 -8.03 18.27 16.90
C GLY A 94 -6.61 18.45 16.34
N ASP A 95 -5.62 17.72 16.88
CA ASP A 95 -4.21 17.85 16.54
C ASP A 95 -3.83 16.95 15.35
N VAL A 96 -4.06 17.44 14.14
CA VAL A 96 -3.80 16.70 12.89
C VAL A 96 -2.31 16.40 12.71
N LEU A 97 -1.42 17.32 13.10
CA LEU A 97 0.03 17.09 13.01
C LEU A 97 0.48 16.01 13.99
N GLY A 98 -0.05 16.04 15.22
CA GLY A 98 0.19 14.99 16.20
C GLY A 98 -0.35 13.63 15.77
N MET A 99 -1.49 13.57 15.06
CA MET A 99 -1.98 12.33 14.45
C MET A 99 -0.94 11.74 13.48
N ALA A 100 -0.44 12.56 12.55
CA ALA A 100 0.55 12.13 11.55
C ALA A 100 1.86 11.68 12.21
N ALA A 101 2.30 12.36 13.27
CA ALA A 101 3.52 12.04 14.01
C ALA A 101 3.48 10.67 14.72
N GLN A 102 2.30 10.07 14.91
CA GLN A 102 2.19 8.71 15.46
C GLN A 102 2.49 7.61 14.43
N ILE A 103 2.57 7.95 13.14
CA ILE A 103 3.03 7.04 12.09
C ILE A 103 4.54 7.16 12.03
N THR A 104 5.28 6.11 12.39
CA THR A 104 6.75 6.09 12.38
C THR A 104 7.32 5.63 11.03
N ASP A 105 8.64 5.69 10.86
CA ASP A 105 9.31 5.13 9.66
C ASP A 105 9.09 3.61 9.52
N ASP A 106 9.03 2.88 10.63
CA ASP A 106 8.72 1.44 10.60
C ASP A 106 7.31 1.18 10.05
N HIS A 107 6.34 2.01 10.42
CA HIS A 107 5.00 1.94 9.83
C HIS A 107 5.06 2.19 8.31
N LEU A 108 5.81 3.20 7.86
CA LEU A 108 5.97 3.46 6.43
C LEU A 108 6.64 2.27 5.72
N ALA A 109 7.67 1.68 6.30
CA ALA A 109 8.36 0.51 5.72
C ALA A 109 7.43 -0.71 5.57
N THR A 110 6.52 -0.93 6.54
CA THR A 110 5.53 -2.01 6.47
C THR A 110 4.43 -1.71 5.44
N PHE A 111 3.78 -0.55 5.54
CA PHE A 111 2.54 -0.24 4.81
C PHE A 111 2.75 0.43 3.44
N CYS A 112 3.97 0.85 3.14
CA CYS A 112 4.31 1.55 1.89
C CYS A 112 5.46 0.84 1.16
N THR A 113 5.66 1.19 -0.11
CA THR A 113 6.82 0.78 -0.90
C THR A 113 7.62 2.01 -1.22
N GLU A 114 8.85 2.08 -0.70
CA GLU A 114 9.77 3.16 -0.98
C GLU A 114 10.81 2.75 -2.02
N SER A 115 11.04 3.58 -3.04
CA SER A 115 11.96 3.26 -4.13
C SER A 115 12.38 4.50 -4.94
N SER A 116 13.46 4.36 -5.72
CA SER A 116 13.68 5.18 -6.92
C SER A 116 12.66 4.81 -7.99
N TRP A 117 12.48 5.66 -9.01
CA TRP A 117 11.62 5.33 -10.14
C TRP A 117 12.18 4.18 -10.99
N ASP A 118 13.51 4.10 -11.12
CA ASP A 118 14.18 3.06 -11.89
C ASP A 118 14.00 1.68 -11.26
N ASP A 119 13.94 1.59 -9.93
CA ASP A 119 13.81 0.32 -9.22
C ASP A 119 12.34 -0.03 -8.89
N LEU A 120 11.42 0.93 -8.96
CA LEU A 120 10.06 0.78 -8.43
C LEU A 120 9.32 -0.46 -8.98
N ALA A 121 9.47 -0.75 -10.28
CA ALA A 121 8.85 -1.92 -10.89
C ALA A 121 9.36 -3.23 -10.28
N HIS A 122 10.67 -3.38 -10.08
CA HIS A 122 11.26 -4.57 -9.45
C HIS A 122 10.86 -4.66 -7.99
N THR A 123 10.98 -3.56 -7.24
CA THR A 123 10.60 -3.50 -5.82
C THR A 123 9.15 -3.91 -5.59
N LEU A 124 8.22 -3.45 -6.43
CA LEU A 124 6.80 -3.83 -6.34
C LEU A 124 6.57 -5.28 -6.71
N VAL A 125 7.21 -5.77 -7.77
CA VAL A 125 7.09 -7.16 -8.17
C VAL A 125 7.61 -8.07 -7.07
N ASP A 126 8.79 -7.82 -6.51
CA ASP A 126 9.37 -8.64 -5.46
C ASP A 126 8.54 -8.62 -4.18
N LYS A 127 8.02 -7.44 -3.79
CA LYS A 127 7.20 -7.28 -2.58
C LYS A 127 5.82 -7.95 -2.68
N TYR A 128 5.23 -8.03 -3.87
CA TYR A 128 3.85 -8.50 -4.07
C TYR A 128 3.70 -9.77 -4.91
N ARG A 129 4.79 -10.38 -5.37
CA ARG A 129 4.76 -11.64 -6.13
C ARG A 129 4.06 -12.74 -5.33
N GLY A 130 3.05 -13.36 -5.94
CA GLY A 130 2.23 -14.39 -5.31
C GLY A 130 1.16 -13.85 -4.35
N LEU A 131 1.13 -12.54 -4.07
CA LEU A 131 0.16 -11.91 -3.17
C LEU A 131 -0.94 -11.13 -3.92
N ALA A 132 -0.63 -10.59 -5.08
CA ALA A 132 -1.54 -9.75 -5.86
C ALA A 132 -1.62 -10.17 -7.32
N THR A 133 -2.80 -9.98 -7.92
CA THR A 133 -3.00 -10.11 -9.37
C THR A 133 -2.89 -8.76 -10.07
N ARG A 134 -3.31 -7.68 -9.40
CA ARG A 134 -3.26 -6.32 -9.92
C ARG A 134 -2.86 -5.35 -8.82
N LEU A 135 -1.97 -4.42 -9.15
CA LEU A 135 -1.64 -3.30 -8.28
C LEU A 135 -2.38 -2.05 -8.73
N VAL A 136 -2.80 -1.24 -7.77
CA VAL A 136 -3.36 0.10 -7.98
C VAL A 136 -2.43 1.08 -7.27
N PHE A 137 -1.84 2.03 -7.99
CA PHE A 137 -0.95 3.02 -7.38
C PHE A 137 -1.79 4.07 -6.65
N TYR A 138 -1.98 3.88 -5.34
CA TYR A 138 -3.06 4.49 -4.60
C TYR A 138 -2.91 6.01 -4.48
N ASN A 139 -1.69 6.47 -4.19
CA ASN A 139 -1.36 7.88 -4.06
C ASN A 139 -0.76 8.48 -5.35
N ALA A 140 -0.88 7.82 -6.51
CA ALA A 140 -0.29 8.29 -7.77
C ALA A 140 -0.78 9.69 -8.18
N ALA A 141 -2.02 10.02 -7.82
CA ALA A 141 -2.63 11.31 -8.11
C ALA A 141 -2.88 12.18 -6.86
N MET A 142 -2.09 11.98 -5.79
CA MET A 142 -2.26 12.71 -4.54
C MET A 142 -1.11 13.69 -4.29
N GLY A 143 -1.42 14.82 -3.64
CA GLY A 143 -0.42 15.70 -3.00
C GLY A 143 0.46 16.56 -3.90
N ARG A 144 0.41 16.41 -5.24
CA ARG A 144 1.24 17.19 -6.18
C ARG A 144 0.51 17.57 -7.48
N PRO A 145 -0.44 18.52 -7.45
CA PRO A 145 -1.17 18.93 -8.65
C PRO A 145 -0.25 19.49 -9.75
N GLU A 146 0.86 20.14 -9.37
CA GLU A 146 1.80 20.78 -10.29
C GLU A 146 2.68 19.80 -11.09
N THR A 147 3.01 18.64 -10.52
CA THR A 147 3.78 17.57 -11.19
C THR A 147 2.93 16.36 -11.56
N MET A 148 1.60 16.47 -11.41
CA MET A 148 0.64 15.38 -11.60
C MET A 148 0.81 14.66 -12.93
N HIS A 149 0.87 15.43 -14.03
CA HIS A 149 0.94 14.88 -15.38
C HIS A 149 2.21 14.06 -15.59
N GLU A 150 3.37 14.62 -15.23
CA GLU A 150 4.66 13.95 -15.32
C GLU A 150 4.69 12.67 -14.47
N ARG A 151 4.19 12.74 -13.21
CA ARG A 151 4.14 11.57 -12.34
C ARG A 151 3.25 10.46 -12.92
N LEU A 152 2.11 10.80 -13.51
CA LEU A 152 1.23 9.83 -14.14
C LEU A 152 1.89 9.14 -15.34
N GLU A 153 2.67 9.87 -16.16
CA GLU A 153 3.45 9.27 -17.25
C GLU A 153 4.50 8.29 -16.72
N ARG A 154 5.25 8.67 -15.68
CA ARG A 154 6.25 7.80 -15.05
C ARG A 154 5.61 6.55 -14.43
N PHE A 155 4.46 6.70 -13.77
CA PHE A 155 3.70 5.54 -13.30
C PHE A 155 3.21 4.65 -14.46
N GLY A 156 2.85 5.22 -15.60
CA GLY A 156 2.54 4.45 -16.81
C GLY A 156 3.71 3.59 -17.30
N GLU A 157 4.93 4.13 -17.28
CA GLU A 157 6.15 3.36 -17.57
C GLU A 157 6.37 2.23 -16.55
N VAL A 158 6.25 2.52 -15.26
CA VAL A 158 6.37 1.52 -14.19
C VAL A 158 5.36 0.39 -14.39
N ALA A 159 4.10 0.72 -14.69
CA ALA A 159 3.06 -0.28 -14.95
C ALA A 159 3.40 -1.17 -16.15
N ARG A 160 3.95 -0.61 -17.25
CA ARG A 160 4.43 -1.40 -18.39
C ARG A 160 5.58 -2.33 -18.01
N ARG A 161 6.55 -1.83 -17.23
CA ARG A 161 7.68 -2.64 -16.75
C ARG A 161 7.22 -3.79 -15.86
N ILE A 162 6.25 -3.56 -14.97
CA ILE A 162 5.63 -4.63 -14.16
C ILE A 162 5.00 -5.68 -15.09
N GLY A 163 4.32 -5.27 -16.16
CA GLY A 163 3.79 -6.18 -17.17
C GLY A 163 4.87 -7.12 -17.73
N VAL A 164 5.98 -6.55 -18.21
CA VAL A 164 7.13 -7.33 -18.72
C VAL A 164 7.72 -8.27 -17.66
N LEU A 165 7.84 -7.83 -16.41
CA LEU A 165 8.43 -8.63 -15.31
C LEU A 165 7.51 -9.75 -14.78
N THR A 166 6.23 -9.72 -15.16
CA THR A 166 5.21 -10.66 -14.67
C THR A 166 4.56 -11.46 -15.79
N GLU A 167 4.91 -11.21 -17.06
CA GLU A 167 4.54 -12.06 -18.17
C GLU A 167 5.07 -13.50 -17.92
N PRO A 168 4.21 -14.53 -18.04
CA PRO A 168 4.67 -15.89 -17.99
C PRO A 168 5.64 -16.15 -19.17
N PRO A 169 6.67 -17.00 -18.99
CA PRO A 169 7.57 -17.34 -20.07
C PRO A 169 6.78 -17.85 -21.28
N GLN A 170 7.09 -17.31 -22.46
CA GLN A 170 6.47 -17.76 -23.71
C GLN A 170 6.84 -19.24 -23.94
N PRO A 171 5.88 -20.08 -24.37
CA PRO A 171 6.10 -21.50 -24.61
C PRO A 171 7.12 -21.79 -25.74
#